data_AF-B9JNT1-F1
#
_entry.id   AF-B9JNT1-F1
#
_cell.length_a   1.000
_cell.length_b   1.000
_cell.length_c   1.000
_cell.angle_alpha   90.00
_cell.angle_beta   90.00
_cell.angle_gamma   90.00
#
_symmetry.space_group_name_H-M   'P 1'
#
loop_
_entity.id
_entity.type
_entity.pdbx_description
1 polymer ?
#
loop_
_entity_poly.entity_id
_entity_poly.type
_entity_poly.pdbx_seq_one_letter_code
_entity_poly.pdbx_strand_id
1 'polypeptide(L)'
;MPYKFHDSRHGKFQKGRYRVTNWPAYNESLRRRDDLTIWVSEDVAQEWMAARRQTRGGQRRYSDLAIEICLTLRVAFSLPLRQTRGFMRSIAKLMG
;
A
#
# COMPACT_ATOMS: atom_id res chain seq x y z
N MET A 1 -4.73 -35.52 -20.81
CA MET A 1 -5.53 -34.39 -20.28
C MET A 1 -7.00 -34.82 -20.23
N PRO A 2 -7.65 -34.86 -19.06
CA PRO A 2 -8.97 -35.47 -18.87
C PRO A 2 -10.14 -34.76 -19.58
N TYR A 3 -9.93 -33.53 -20.05
CA TYR A 3 -11.00 -32.66 -20.53
C TYR A 3 -11.29 -32.71 -22.04
N LYS A 4 -10.59 -33.54 -22.83
CA LYS A 4 -10.73 -33.54 -24.30
C LYS A 4 -11.78 -34.49 -24.87
N PHE A 5 -12.29 -35.45 -24.09
CA PHE A 5 -13.12 -36.55 -24.61
C PHE A 5 -14.61 -36.22 -24.76
N HIS A 6 -15.04 -35.03 -24.32
CA HIS A 6 -16.45 -34.62 -24.28
C HIS A 6 -16.75 -33.35 -25.08
N ASP A 7 -15.80 -32.81 -25.83
CA ASP A 7 -15.92 -31.51 -26.51
C ASP A 7 -17.14 -31.44 -27.45
N SER A 8 -17.47 -32.56 -28.12
CA SER A 8 -18.64 -32.69 -29.00
C SER A 8 -20.00 -32.70 -28.28
N ARG A 9 -20.02 -32.86 -26.95
CA ARG A 9 -21.24 -32.88 -26.11
C ARG A 9 -21.47 -31.58 -25.35
N HIS A 10 -20.59 -30.59 -25.50
CA HIS A 10 -20.81 -29.27 -24.92
C HIS A 10 -21.82 -28.50 -25.77
N GLY A 11 -23.10 -28.60 -25.41
CA GLY A 11 -24.12 -27.68 -25.93
C GLY A 11 -23.66 -26.24 -25.67
N LYS A 12 -23.47 -25.46 -26.74
CA LYS A 12 -23.16 -24.03 -26.62
C LYS A 12 -24.41 -23.30 -26.15
N PHE A 13 -24.60 -23.21 -24.84
CA PHE A 13 -25.60 -22.31 -24.26
C PHE A 13 -25.30 -20.88 -24.70
N GLN A 14 -26.34 -20.12 -25.08
CA GLN A 14 -26.16 -18.70 -25.36
C GLN A 14 -25.74 -17.99 -24.08
N LYS A 15 -24.55 -17.37 -24.09
CA LYS A 15 -24.08 -16.57 -22.97
C LYS A 15 -24.88 -15.27 -22.94
N GLY A 16 -25.59 -15.03 -21.84
CA GLY A 16 -26.25 -13.74 -21.60
C GLY A 16 -25.23 -12.59 -21.65
N ARG A 17 -25.56 -11.52 -22.38
CA ARG A 17 -24.76 -10.28 -22.39
C ARG A 17 -25.20 -9.41 -21.22
N TYR A 18 -24.38 -9.35 -20.18
CA TYR A 18 -24.62 -8.46 -19.03
C TYR A 18 -23.83 -7.16 -19.20
N ARG A 19 -24.47 -6.02 -18.89
CA ARG A 19 -23.80 -4.71 -18.81
C ARG A 19 -23.61 -4.36 -17.33
N VAL A 20 -22.36 -4.17 -16.91
CA VAL A 20 -22.05 -3.75 -15.55
C VAL A 20 -22.43 -2.27 -15.40
N THR A 21 -23.48 -1.98 -14.63
CA THR A 21 -24.00 -0.62 -14.39
C THR A 21 -23.52 -0.03 -13.06
N ASN A 22 -23.06 -0.87 -12.13
CA ASN A 22 -22.65 -0.49 -10.79
C ASN A 22 -21.14 -0.25 -10.64
N TRP A 23 -20.39 -0.17 -11.76
CA TRP A 23 -18.92 -0.04 -11.73
C TRP A 23 -18.41 1.10 -10.82
N PRO A 24 -19.00 2.32 -10.82
CA PRO A 24 -18.54 3.39 -9.94
C PRO A 24 -18.74 3.07 -8.45
N ALA A 25 -19.90 2.51 -8.09
CA ALA A 25 -20.22 2.14 -6.72
C ALA A 25 -19.32 1.00 -6.21
N TYR A 26 -19.05 0.02 -7.08
CA TYR A 26 -18.12 -1.06 -6.78
C TYR A 26 -16.70 -0.53 -6.54
N ASN A 27 -16.22 0.37 -7.41
CA ASN A 27 -14.88 0.93 -7.28
C ASN A 27 -14.71 1.79 -6.00
N GLU A 28 -15.69 2.62 -5.65
CA GLU A 28 -15.64 3.35 -4.36
C GLU A 28 -15.65 2.40 -3.16
N SER A 29 -16.38 1.28 -3.24
CA SER A 29 -16.34 0.29 -2.16
C SER A 29 -14.97 -0.37 -2.02
N LEU A 30 -14.23 -0.58 -3.11
CA LEU A 30 -12.84 -1.06 -3.06
C LEU A 30 -11.94 0.02 -2.45
N ARG A 31 -12.07 1.27 -2.91
CA ARG A 31 -11.28 2.39 -2.37
C ARG A 31 -11.44 2.53 -0.87
N ARG A 32 -12.68 2.43 -0.34
CA ARG A 32 -12.96 2.51 1.10
C ARG A 32 -12.40 1.34 1.91
N ARG A 33 -12.27 0.15 1.31
CA ARG A 33 -11.68 -1.01 1.98
C ARG A 33 -10.16 -0.87 2.16
N ASP A 34 -9.52 -0.24 1.18
CA ASP A 34 -8.09 0.00 1.17
C ASP A 34 -7.72 1.43 1.64
N ASP A 35 -8.69 2.19 2.16
CA ASP A 35 -8.46 3.53 2.67
C ASP A 35 -7.85 3.45 4.08
N LEU A 36 -6.75 4.16 4.28
CA LEU A 36 -5.98 4.10 5.52
C LEU A 36 -5.86 5.50 6.11
N THR A 37 -6.39 5.66 7.32
CA THR A 37 -6.20 6.88 8.12
C THR A 37 -5.08 6.66 9.13
N ILE A 38 -4.08 7.54 9.11
CA ILE A 38 -2.93 7.48 10.02
C ILE A 38 -2.87 8.77 10.83
N TRP A 39 -2.85 8.63 12.15
CA TRP A 39 -2.60 9.73 13.06
C TRP A 39 -1.11 9.75 13.38
N VAL A 40 -0.43 10.85 13.04
CA VAL A 40 0.95 11.08 13.43
C VAL A 40 0.95 12.14 14.53
N SER A 41 1.56 11.84 15.67
CA SER A 41 1.73 12.83 16.72
C SER A 41 2.71 13.91 16.27
N GLU A 42 2.49 15.13 16.76
CA GLU A 42 3.36 16.26 16.46
C GLU A 42 4.82 15.99 16.87
N ASP A 43 5.02 15.35 18.03
CA ASP A 43 6.36 14.99 18.53
C ASP A 43 7.12 14.09 17.54
N VAL A 44 6.42 13.12 16.94
CA VAL A 44 7.00 12.22 15.92
C VAL A 44 7.34 12.98 14.65
N ALA A 45 6.51 13.94 14.24
CA ALA A 45 6.79 14.78 13.09
C ALA A 45 8.02 15.66 13.33
N GLN A 46 8.17 16.23 14.52
CA GLN A 46 9.32 17.06 14.91
C GLN A 46 10.62 16.26 15.00
N GLU A 47 10.55 15.03 15.52
CA GLU A 47 11.71 14.13 15.64
C GLU A 47 11.98 13.30 14.37
N TRP A 48 11.28 13.56 13.27
CA TRP A 48 11.40 12.76 12.04
C TRP A 48 12.79 12.87 11.38
N MET A 49 13.36 14.06 11.43
CA MET A 49 14.67 14.37 10.86
C MET A 49 15.77 14.08 11.87
N ALA A 50 16.87 13.48 11.41
CA ALA A 50 18.01 13.24 12.29
C ALA A 50 18.66 14.56 12.72
N ALA A 51 19.04 14.63 14.00
CA ALA A 51 19.91 15.69 14.49
C ALA A 51 21.25 15.69 13.74
N ARG A 52 21.80 16.88 13.50
CA ARG A 52 23.08 17.03 12.81
C ARG A 52 24.20 16.38 13.63
N ARG A 53 24.91 15.47 12.99
CA ARG A 53 26.04 14.77 13.61
C ARG A 53 27.26 15.70 13.68
N GLN A 54 27.92 15.75 14.84
CA GLN A 54 29.13 16.54 15.08
C GLN A 54 30.43 15.77 14.82
N THR A 55 30.38 14.44 14.78
CA THR A 55 31.54 13.58 14.53
C THR A 55 31.77 13.32 13.04
N ARG A 56 32.99 12.92 12.65
CA ARG A 56 33.34 12.57 11.26
C ARG A 56 32.43 11.48 10.66
N GLY A 57 32.09 11.63 9.38
CA GLY A 57 31.27 10.71 8.59
C GLY A 57 30.10 11.40 7.88
N GLY A 58 29.27 10.62 7.18
CA GLY A 58 28.06 11.13 6.52
C GLY A 58 27.00 11.60 7.51
N GLN A 59 26.17 12.55 7.09
CA GLN A 59 25.02 13.04 7.85
C GLN A 59 23.82 12.11 7.64
N ARG A 60 23.17 11.70 8.73
CA ARG A 60 21.89 10.99 8.65
C ARG A 60 20.80 12.00 8.27
N ARG A 61 19.84 11.56 7.46
CA ARG A 61 18.68 12.38 7.09
C ARG A 61 17.47 12.09 7.97
N TYR A 62 17.27 10.83 8.34
CA TYR A 62 16.14 10.37 9.14
C TYR A 62 16.62 9.88 10.50
N SER A 63 15.83 10.15 11.54
CA SER A 63 16.09 9.70 12.90
C SER A 63 15.90 8.18 13.04
N ASP A 64 16.41 7.62 14.14
CA ASP A 64 16.23 6.20 14.44
C ASP A 64 14.74 5.89 14.70
N LEU A 65 13.99 6.83 15.30
CA LEU A 65 12.53 6.78 15.44
C LEU A 65 11.82 6.66 14.08
N ALA A 66 12.20 7.50 13.10
CA ALA A 66 11.59 7.43 11.76
C ALA A 66 11.88 6.09 11.06
N ILE A 67 13.06 5.50 11.29
CA ILE A 67 13.43 4.18 10.76
C ILE A 67 12.59 3.10 11.44
N GLU A 68 12.45 3.14 12.77
CA GLU A 68 11.63 2.21 13.53
C GLU A 68 10.17 2.24 13.06
N ILE A 69 9.57 3.43 12.93
CA ILE A 69 8.19 3.58 12.43
C ILE A 69 8.05 3.01 11.01
N CYS A 70 9.02 3.26 10.11
CA CYS A 70 9.01 2.67 8.77
C CYS A 70 8.98 1.13 8.82
N LEU A 71 9.80 0.53 9.69
CA LEU A 71 9.89 -0.92 9.82
C LEU A 71 8.64 -1.50 10.48
N THR A 72 8.10 -0.84 11.49
CA THR A 72 6.85 -1.23 12.15
C THR A 72 5.69 -1.21 11.17
N LEU A 73 5.51 -0.13 10.40
CA LEU A 73 4.46 -0.05 9.37
C LEU A 73 4.65 -1.10 8.29
N ARG A 74 5.90 -1.38 7.88
CA ARG A 74 6.19 -2.46 6.94
C ARG A 74 5.69 -3.80 7.44
N VAL A 75 5.94 -4.14 8.70
CA VAL A 75 5.54 -5.42 9.30
C VAL A 75 4.03 -5.45 9.54
N ALA A 76 3.47 -4.40 10.15
CA ALA A 76 2.04 -4.32 10.47
C ALA A 76 1.14 -4.46 9.23
N PHE A 77 1.53 -3.84 8.12
CA PHE A 77 0.80 -3.91 6.85
C PHE A 77 1.37 -4.96 5.87
N SER A 78 2.34 -5.78 6.31
CA SER A 78 3.00 -6.81 5.48
C SER A 78 3.48 -6.31 4.10
N LEU A 79 4.03 -5.10 4.07
CA LEU A 79 4.42 -4.42 2.82
C LEU A 79 5.80 -4.91 2.31
N PRO A 80 5.97 -5.16 1.01
CA PRO A 80 7.29 -5.25 0.40
C PRO A 80 8.08 -3.96 0.57
N LEU A 81 9.42 -4.04 0.54
CA LEU A 81 10.29 -2.87 0.77
C LEU A 81 10.01 -1.72 -0.23
N ARG A 82 9.75 -2.05 -1.49
CA ARG A 82 9.44 -1.05 -2.53
C ARG A 82 8.12 -0.32 -2.26
N GLN A 83 7.10 -1.03 -1.77
CA GLN A 83 5.80 -0.45 -1.42
C GLN A 83 5.91 0.40 -0.15
N THR A 84 6.61 -0.11 0.87
CA THR A 84 6.92 0.63 2.10
C THR A 84 7.55 1.99 1.79
N ARG A 85 8.55 2.02 0.89
CA ARG A 85 9.22 3.27 0.50
C ARG A 85 8.25 4.29 -0.12
N GLY A 86 7.34 3.84 -0.99
CA GLY A 86 6.35 4.73 -1.62
C GLY A 86 5.31 5.24 -0.63
N PHE A 87 4.87 4.36 0.26
CA PHE A 87 3.95 4.68 1.34
C PHE A 87 4.53 5.71 2.31
N MET A 88 5.74 5.46 2.82
CA MET A 88 6.43 6.38 3.73
C MET A 88 6.77 7.73 3.07
N ARG A 89 7.04 7.76 1.75
CA ARG A 89 7.17 9.03 1.02
C ARG A 89 5.87 9.84 1.00
N SER A 90 4.72 9.16 0.97
CA SER A 90 3.42 9.82 0.98
C SER A 90 3.12 10.38 2.37
N ILE A 91 3.43 9.63 3.43
CA ILE A 91 3.33 10.11 4.82
C ILE A 91 4.27 11.30 5.05
N ALA A 92 5.53 11.21 4.61
CA ALA A 92 6.49 12.31 4.73
C ALA A 92 6.00 13.60 4.07
N LYS A 93 5.35 13.52 2.90
CA LYS A 93 4.75 14.69 2.25
C LYS A 93 3.57 15.28 3.03
N LEU A 94 2.85 14.47 3.80
CA LEU A 94 1.72 14.93 4.61
C LEU A 94 2.19 15.59 5.91
N MET A 95 3.37 15.22 6.43
CA MET A 95 3.94 15.83 7.64
C MET A 95 4.60 17.20 7.40
N GLY A 96 4.84 17.59 6.14
CA GLY A 96 5.52 18.85 5.78
C GLY A 96 6.95 18.64 5.32
#